data_AF-A0A6V8P0Z4-F1
#
_entry.id   AF-A0A6V8P0Z4-F1
#
_cell.length_a   1.000
_cell.length_b   1.000
_cell.length_c   1.000
_cell.angle_alpha   90.00
_cell.angle_beta   90.00
_cell.angle_gamma   90.00
#
_symmetry.space_group_name_H-M   'P 1'
#
loop_
_entity.id
_entity.type
_entity.pdbx_description
1 polymer ?
#
loop_
_entity_poly.entity_id
_entity_poly.type
_entity_poly.pdbx_seq_one_letter_code
_entity_poly.pdbx_strand_id
1 'polypeptide(L)'
;MVYVPPQVELEVLARTPEVELGIFKAPSNCTVPPTLISPLDVSSNWVGSSNWKREVILAIGDKVKSGRLIVGETISPPGNWSSYPPHKHDTRRPPQEAPY
;
A
#
# COMPACT_ATOMS: atom_id res chain seq x y z
N MET A 1 -6.08 4.75 6.75
CA MET A 1 -6.28 4.84 5.28
C MET A 1 -7.73 4.51 4.96
N VAL A 2 -8.29 5.03 3.85
CA VAL A 2 -9.65 4.68 3.41
C VAL A 2 -9.56 4.16 1.98
N TYR A 3 -10.06 2.95 1.74
CA TYR A 3 -10.28 2.43 0.39
C TYR A 3 -11.64 2.87 -0.11
N VAL A 4 -11.68 3.48 -1.30
CA VAL A 4 -12.91 3.91 -1.96
C VAL A 4 -13.04 3.16 -3.29
N PRO A 5 -14.09 2.33 -3.47
CA PRO A 5 -14.31 1.62 -4.72
C PRO A 5 -14.73 2.59 -5.85
N PRO A 6 -14.70 2.15 -7.12
CA PRO A 6 -15.29 2.89 -8.23
C PRO A 6 -16.73 3.33 -7.95
N GLN A 7 -17.14 4.44 -8.57
CA GLN A 7 -18.52 4.99 -8.50
C GLN A 7 -18.97 5.44 -7.10
N VAL A 8 -18.04 5.62 -6.17
CA VAL A 8 -18.30 6.25 -4.87
C VAL A 8 -17.68 7.64 -4.84
N GLU A 9 -18.49 8.64 -4.47
CA GLU A 9 -18.04 9.99 -4.21
C GLU A 9 -17.37 10.08 -2.84
N LEU A 10 -16.24 10.80 -2.76
CA LEU A 10 -15.49 11.01 -1.53
C LEU A 10 -15.34 12.51 -1.28
N GLU A 11 -15.82 12.96 -0.14
CA GLU A 11 -15.54 14.28 0.40
C GLU A 11 -14.55 14.15 1.57
N VAL A 12 -13.54 15.01 1.62
CA VAL A 12 -12.57 15.06 2.71
C VAL A 12 -12.59 16.45 3.34
N LEU A 13 -13.00 16.52 4.60
CA LEU A 13 -13.01 17.74 5.40
C LEU A 13 -11.89 17.70 6.43
N ALA A 14 -10.94 18.62 6.32
CA ALA A 14 -9.91 18.79 7.35
C ALA A 14 -10.54 19.27 8.67
N ARG A 15 -10.17 18.63 9.79
CA ARG A 15 -10.60 19.01 11.15
C ARG A 15 -9.54 19.84 11.89
N THR A 16 -8.37 19.99 11.28
CA THR A 16 -7.20 20.72 11.75
C THR A 16 -6.81 21.78 10.71
N PRO A 17 -5.99 22.78 11.08
CA PRO A 17 -5.52 23.79 10.12
C PRO A 17 -4.78 23.19 8.92
N GLU A 18 -4.10 22.06 9.11
CA GLU A 18 -3.30 21.39 8.09
C GLU A 18 -3.61 19.89 8.05
N VAL A 19 -3.55 19.32 6.86
CA VAL A 19 -3.63 17.87 6.59
C VAL A 19 -2.77 17.55 5.37
N GLU A 20 -2.03 16.44 5.43
CA GLU A 20 -1.29 15.89 4.29
C GLU A 20 -1.98 14.60 3.83
N LEU A 21 -2.27 14.49 2.52
CA LEU A 21 -3.01 13.38 1.95
C LEU A 21 -2.32 12.85 0.70
N GLY A 22 -2.05 11.54 0.69
CA GLY A 22 -1.71 10.80 -0.51
C GLY A 22 -2.96 10.19 -1.14
N ILE A 23 -3.21 10.48 -2.42
CA ILE A 23 -4.32 9.89 -3.19
C ILE A 23 -3.76 8.96 -4.27
N PHE A 24 -4.01 7.66 -4.12
CA PHE A 24 -3.59 6.62 -5.05
C PHE A 24 -4.81 6.10 -5.81
N LYS A 25 -4.70 5.96 -7.14
CA LYS A 25 -5.81 5.52 -8.01
C LYS A 25 -5.33 4.47 -8.99
N ALA A 26 -6.18 3.49 -9.26
CA ALA A 26 -6.00 2.52 -10.32
C ALA A 26 -7.37 2.16 -10.94
N PRO A 27 -7.44 1.82 -12.23
CA PRO A 27 -8.65 1.27 -12.83
C PRO A 27 -9.09 0.01 -12.08
N SER A 28 -10.38 -0.08 -11.77
CA SER A 28 -10.94 -1.20 -11.03
C SER A 28 -12.41 -1.39 -11.41
N ASN A 29 -12.87 -2.63 -11.35
CA ASN A 29 -14.28 -3.02 -11.39
C ASN A 29 -14.72 -3.62 -10.05
N CYS A 30 -13.94 -3.41 -8.98
CA CYS A 30 -14.24 -3.94 -7.66
C CYS A 30 -15.52 -3.31 -7.11
N THR A 31 -16.40 -4.12 -6.51
CA THR A 31 -17.71 -3.70 -6.02
C THR A 31 -17.84 -3.83 -4.50
N VAL A 32 -16.72 -3.93 -3.79
CA VAL A 32 -16.71 -3.98 -2.32
C VAL A 32 -17.10 -2.61 -1.75
N PRO A 33 -17.71 -2.55 -0.56
CA PRO A 33 -18.03 -1.27 0.06
C PRO A 33 -16.77 -0.47 0.41
N PRO A 34 -16.89 0.87 0.57
CA PRO A 34 -15.83 1.68 1.15
C PRO A 34 -15.33 1.08 2.46
N THR A 35 -14.01 1.01 2.63
CA THR A 35 -13.40 0.31 3.76
C THR A 35 -12.44 1.24 4.49
N LEU A 36 -12.68 1.43 5.79
CA LEU A 36 -11.70 2.06 6.67
C LEU A 36 -10.62 1.03 7.03
N ILE A 37 -9.37 1.42 6.84
CA ILE A 37 -8.19 0.64 7.21
C ILE A 37 -7.52 1.40 8.35
N SER A 38 -7.74 0.94 9.57
CA SER A 38 -7.17 1.52 10.77
C SER A 38 -5.72 1.08 10.98
N PRO A 39 -4.94 1.76 11.83
CA PRO A 39 -3.60 1.31 12.22
C PRO A 39 -3.57 -0.09 12.86
N LEU A 40 -4.70 -0.60 13.38
CA LEU A 40 -4.79 -1.95 13.94
C LEU A 40 -5.00 -3.02 12.86
N ASP A 41 -5.43 -2.62 11.67
CA ASP A 41 -5.68 -3.53 10.54
C ASP A 41 -4.41 -3.79 9.69
N VAL A 42 -3.40 -2.93 9.82
CA VAL A 42 -2.18 -2.99 9.01
C VAL A 42 -1.14 -3.92 9.64
N SER A 43 -0.45 -4.68 8.80
CA SER A 43 0.68 -5.49 9.25
C SER A 43 1.99 -4.73 9.04
N SER A 44 2.80 -4.62 10.08
CA SER A 44 4.20 -4.19 10.00
C SER A 44 5.12 -5.40 10.09
N ASN A 45 6.15 -5.43 9.24
CA ASN A 45 7.19 -6.43 9.27
C ASN A 45 8.56 -5.80 9.08
N TRP A 46 9.52 -6.21 9.92
CA TRP A 46 10.94 -5.93 9.68
C TRP A 46 11.51 -6.96 8.72
N VAL A 47 11.98 -6.51 7.57
CA VAL A 47 12.53 -7.35 6.51
C VAL A 47 13.95 -6.94 6.16
N GLY A 48 14.70 -7.87 5.56
CA GLY A 48 16.09 -7.66 5.18
C GLY A 48 17.09 -7.80 6.34
N SER A 49 18.36 -7.55 6.04
CA SER A 49 19.46 -7.68 6.99
C SER A 49 20.49 -6.57 6.79
N SER A 50 21.48 -6.45 7.69
CA SER A 50 22.58 -5.48 7.59
C SER A 50 22.10 -4.07 7.19
N ASN A 51 22.73 -3.46 6.19
CA ASN A 51 22.40 -2.13 5.69
C ASN A 51 21.23 -2.12 4.67
N TRP A 52 20.39 -3.15 4.62
CA TRP A 52 19.15 -3.17 3.82
C TRP A 52 17.94 -3.64 4.64
N LYS A 53 18.08 -3.66 5.99
CA LYS A 53 16.99 -3.88 6.93
C LYS A 53 16.05 -2.68 6.93
N ARG A 54 14.74 -2.93 6.88
CA ARG A 54 13.70 -1.88 6.81
C ARG A 54 12.39 -2.39 7.42
N GLU A 55 11.53 -1.45 7.80
CA GLU A 55 10.17 -1.74 8.20
C GLU A 55 9.25 -1.58 6.98
N VAL A 56 8.41 -2.57 6.70
CA VAL A 56 7.40 -2.54 5.64
C VAL A 56 6.03 -2.62 6.30
N ILE A 57 5.23 -1.57 6.10
CA ILE A 57 3.87 -1.44 6.64
C ILE A 57 2.91 -1.58 5.46
N LEU A 58 2.19 -2.69 5.39
CA LEU A 58 1.27 -2.97 4.28
C LEU A 58 -0.17 -2.64 4.70
N ALA A 59 -0.71 -1.55 4.15
CA ALA A 59 -2.07 -1.09 4.46
C ALA A 59 -3.13 -1.73 3.56
N ILE A 60 -2.86 -1.77 2.25
CA ILE A 60 -3.65 -2.49 1.27
C ILE A 60 -2.77 -3.57 0.66
N GLY A 61 -3.11 -4.81 0.97
CA GLY A 61 -2.51 -6.03 0.42
C GLY A 61 -3.55 -7.15 0.49
N ASP A 62 -3.12 -8.39 0.71
CA ASP A 62 -4.01 -9.56 0.63
C ASP A 62 -5.22 -9.54 1.59
N LYS A 63 -5.12 -8.79 2.70
CA LYS A 63 -6.18 -8.67 3.71
C LYS A 63 -7.30 -7.70 3.34
N VAL A 64 -7.07 -6.82 2.37
CA VAL A 64 -8.02 -5.79 1.95
C VAL A 64 -8.41 -6.05 0.49
N LYS A 65 -9.69 -6.32 0.25
CA LYS A 65 -10.19 -6.45 -1.13
C LYS A 65 -10.17 -5.06 -1.78
N SER A 66 -9.22 -4.81 -2.69
CA SER A 66 -8.97 -3.48 -3.25
C SER A 66 -8.89 -3.41 -4.78
N GLY A 67 -9.17 -4.53 -5.47
CA GLY A 67 -8.95 -4.63 -6.91
C GLY A 67 -7.46 -4.70 -7.24
N ARG A 68 -6.91 -3.63 -7.83
CA ARG A 68 -5.49 -3.57 -8.26
C ARG A 68 -4.56 -2.83 -7.30
N LEU A 69 -5.11 -2.12 -6.31
CA LEU A 69 -4.27 -1.30 -5.43
C LEU A 69 -3.52 -2.18 -4.43
N ILE A 70 -2.20 -2.02 -4.39
CA ILE A 70 -1.33 -2.48 -3.30
C ILE A 70 -0.66 -1.22 -2.75
N VAL A 71 -0.87 -0.92 -1.48
CA VAL A 71 -0.46 0.36 -0.88
C VAL A 71 0.12 0.13 0.50
N GLY A 72 1.24 0.76 0.78
CA GLY A 72 1.91 0.70 2.06
C GLY A 72 3.06 1.67 2.12
N GLU A 73 3.78 1.61 3.22
CA GLU A 73 4.92 2.47 3.52
C GLU A 73 6.16 1.60 3.76
N THR A 74 7.33 2.12 3.41
CA THR A 74 8.62 1.49 3.72
C THR A 74 9.49 2.50 4.45
N ILE A 75 9.84 2.18 5.69
CA ILE A 75 10.67 3.04 6.53
C ILE A 75 12.08 2.43 6.57
N SER A 76 13.05 3.19 6.05
CA SER A 76 14.46 2.78 6.01
C SER A 76 15.26 3.61 7.01
N PRO A 77 16.01 2.97 7.93
CA PRO A 77 16.94 3.68 8.79
C PRO A 77 17.98 4.49 7.99
N PRO A 78 18.53 5.58 8.56
CA PRO A 78 19.59 6.34 7.90
C PRO A 78 20.76 5.43 7.48
N GLY A 79 21.21 5.57 6.23
CA GLY A 79 22.29 4.76 5.64
C GLY A 79 21.86 3.38 5.11
N ASN A 80 20.61 2.97 5.32
CA ASN A 80 20.10 1.72 4.76
C ASN A 80 19.52 1.90 3.35
N TRP A 81 19.61 0.82 2.57
CA TRP A 81 19.02 0.68 1.25
C TRP A 81 17.63 0.04 1.33
N SER A 82 16.68 0.54 0.53
CA SER A 82 15.38 -0.09 0.28
C SER A 82 15.36 -0.77 -1.09
N SER A 83 14.31 -1.55 -1.36
CA SER A 83 14.12 -2.25 -2.65
C SER A 83 15.27 -3.18 -3.05
N TYR A 84 16.03 -3.68 -2.07
CA TYR A 84 17.12 -4.63 -2.24
C TYR A 84 16.79 -5.98 -1.55
N PRO A 85 17.26 -7.14 -2.09
CA PRO A 85 17.83 -7.33 -3.43
C PRO A 85 16.91 -6.84 -4.56
N PRO A 86 17.48 -6.45 -5.71
CA PRO A 86 16.69 -5.94 -6.82
C PRO A 86 15.71 -7.00 -7.30
N HIS A 87 14.50 -6.57 -7.63
CA HIS A 87 13.44 -7.42 -8.15
C HIS A 87 12.58 -6.62 -9.13
N LYS A 88 11.79 -7.32 -9.95
CA LYS A 88 10.90 -6.73 -10.95
C LYS A 88 9.54 -7.41 -10.93
N HIS A 89 8.54 -6.68 -11.42
CA HIS A 89 7.14 -7.10 -11.51
C HIS A 89 6.53 -6.49 -12.77
N ASP A 90 7.11 -6.82 -13.92
CA ASP A 90 6.73 -6.25 -15.23
C ASP A 90 6.16 -7.29 -16.19
N THR A 91 6.30 -8.58 -15.87
CA THR A 91 5.89 -9.67 -16.75
C THR A 91 4.88 -10.59 -16.06
N ARG A 92 3.83 -10.98 -16.78
CA ARG A 92 2.85 -11.97 -16.32
C ARG A 92 3.40 -13.39 -16.44
N ARG A 93 4.02 -13.92 -15.38
CA ARG A 93 4.54 -15.30 -15.28
C ARG A 93 4.19 -15.95 -13.92
N PRO A 94 2.91 -16.25 -13.64
CA PRO A 94 2.53 -16.85 -12.37
C PRO A 94 3.05 -18.30 -12.23
N PRO A 95 3.44 -18.75 -11.01
CA PRO A 95 3.41 -18.02 -9.74
C PRO A 95 4.65 -17.14 -9.47
N GLN A 96 5.64 -17.11 -10.38
CA GLN A 96 6.93 -16.47 -10.13
C GLN A 96 6.88 -14.94 -10.17
N GLU A 97 6.06 -14.38 -11.06
CA GLU A 97 5.97 -12.94 -11.27
C GLU A 97 4.58 -12.54 -11.77
N ALA A 98 4.07 -11.41 -11.27
CA ALA A 98 2.87 -10.78 -11.79
C ALA A 98 3.11 -9.28 -11.92
N PRO A 99 2.60 -8.63 -12.98
CA PRO A 99 2.59 -7.17 -13.03
C PRO A 99 1.67 -6.62 -11.94
N TYR A 100 2.05 -5.47 -11.39
CA TYR A 100 1.20 -4.69 -10.50
C TYR A 100 -0.07 -4.17 -11.21
#